data_AF-A0A378A5I2-F1
#
_entry.id   AF-A0A378A5I2-F1
#
_cell.length_a   1.000
_cell.length_b   1.000
_cell.length_c   1.000
_cell.angle_alpha   90.00
_cell.angle_beta   90.00
_cell.angle_gamma   90.00
#
_symmetry.space_group_name_H-M   'P 1'
#
loop_
_entity.id
_entity.type
_entity.pdbx_description
1 polymer ?
#
loop_
_entity_poly.entity_id
_entity_poly.type
_entity_poly.pdbx_seq_one_letter_code
_entity_poly.pdbx_strand_id
1 'polypeptide(L)' 'MSNISRQAYADMFGPTVGDKVRLADTELWIEVEDDLTTYGEEVKFGRRQSDPRRHGPGADAGRDCVDLVLTTR' A
#
# COMPACT_ATOMS: atom_id res chain seq x y z
N MET A 1 -2.34 14.59 14.64
CA MET A 1 -2.22 13.92 13.34
C MET A 1 -0.74 13.84 13.01
N SER A 2 -0.21 12.63 12.90
CA SER A 2 1.18 12.39 12.49
C SER A 2 1.29 12.61 10.99
N ASN A 3 2.00 13.65 10.56
CA ASN A 3 2.28 13.89 9.15
C ASN A 3 3.53 13.10 8.74
N ILE A 4 3.40 12.29 7.70
CA ILE A 4 4.54 11.66 7.02
C ILE A 4 4.91 12.51 5.80
N SER A 5 6.20 12.60 5.47
CA SER A 5 6.60 13.25 4.24
C SER A 5 6.19 12.40 3.04
N ARG A 6 5.83 13.05 1.92
CA ARG A 6 5.38 12.37 0.70
C ARG A 6 6.45 11.41 0.17
N GLN A 7 7.73 11.76 0.30
CA GLN A 7 8.84 10.87 -0.05
C GLN A 7 8.85 9.61 0.81
N ALA A 8 8.75 9.75 2.14
CA ALA A 8 8.72 8.61 3.04
C ALA A 8 7.47 7.74 2.84
N TYR A 9 6.35 8.34 2.44
CA TYR A 9 5.15 7.61 2.04
C TYR A 9 5.38 6.81 0.74
N ALA A 10 5.93 7.43 -0.30
CA ALA A 10 6.23 6.78 -1.57
C ALA A 10 7.23 5.62 -1.42
N ASP A 11 8.27 5.79 -0.60
CA ASP A 11 9.26 4.74 -0.30
C ASP A 11 8.64 3.57 0.47
N MET A 12 7.57 3.84 1.23
CA MET A 12 6.91 2.87 2.08
C MET A 12 5.79 2.13 1.34
N PHE A 13 4.88 2.82 0.66
CA PHE A 13 3.62 2.30 0.12
C PHE A 13 3.55 2.39 -1.42
N GLY A 14 4.57 2.96 -2.07
CA GLY A 14 4.55 3.26 -3.48
C GLY A 14 3.95 4.64 -3.79
N PRO A 15 4.02 5.07 -5.07
CA PRO A 15 3.50 6.35 -5.53
C PRO A 15 1.98 6.46 -5.33
N THR A 16 1.51 7.67 -5.01
CA THR A 16 0.07 8.00 -4.85
C THR A 16 -0.34 9.13 -5.79
N VAL A 17 -1.61 9.57 -5.75
CA VAL A 17 -2.22 10.50 -6.73
C VAL A 17 -1.32 11.71 -7.03
N GLY A 18 -1.00 11.90 -8.31
CA GLY A 18 -0.15 12.98 -8.82
C GLY A 18 1.36 12.68 -8.82
N ASP A 19 1.80 11.54 -8.28
CA ASP A 19 3.17 11.07 -8.45
C ASP A 19 3.38 10.51 -9.87
N LYS A 20 4.60 10.69 -10.39
CA LYS A 20 4.97 10.24 -11.74
C LYS A 20 6.08 9.21 -11.70
N VAL A 21 5.90 8.15 -12.48
CA VAL A 21 6.88 7.06 -12.61
C VAL A 21 7.34 6.97 -14.06
N ARG A 22 8.65 6.87 -14.26
CA ARG A 22 9.26 6.63 -15.57
C ARG A 22 9.19 5.14 -15.91
N LEU A 23 8.75 4.81 -17.12
CA LEU A 23 8.70 3.43 -17.59
C LEU A 23 10.09 2.99 -18.07
N ALA A 24 10.81 2.28 -17.20
CA ALA A 24 12.14 1.76 -17.46
C ALA A 24 13.10 2.87 -17.96
N ASP A 25 13.85 2.59 -19.01
CA ASP A 25 14.79 3.52 -19.66
C ASP A 25 14.14 4.39 -20.74
N THR A 26 12.83 4.29 -20.95
CA THR A 26 12.10 5.11 -21.93
C THR A 26 11.80 6.52 -21.41
N GLU A 27 11.47 7.45 -22.29
CA GLU A 27 11.01 8.80 -21.92
C GLU A 27 9.49 8.86 -21.64
N LEU A 28 8.85 7.71 -21.40
CA LEU A 28 7.44 7.62 -21.06
C LEU A 28 7.24 7.78 -19.54
N TRP A 29 6.33 8.68 -19.18
CA TRP A 29 5.94 8.96 -17.80
C TRP A 29 4.47 8.61 -17.59
N ILE A 30 4.20 7.84 -16.55
CA ILE A 30 2.84 7.58 -16.08
C ILE A 30 2.57 8.38 -14.81
N GLU A 31 1.34 8.87 -14.66
CA GLU A 31 0.88 9.61 -13.49
C GLU A 31 -0.20 8.79 -12.78
N VAL A 32 -0.16 8.73 -11.46
CA VAL A 32 -1.22 8.08 -10.67
C VAL A 32 -2.45 9.00 -10.67
N GLU A 33 -3.53 8.57 -11.31
CA GLU A 33 -4.75 9.37 -11.46
C GLU A 33 -5.68 9.28 -10.26
N ASP A 34 -5.78 8.10 -9.64
CA ASP A 34 -6.63 7.86 -8.48
C ASP A 34 -6.01 6.80 -7.57
N ASP A 35 -6.20 6.96 -6.26
CA ASP A 35 -5.74 6.05 -5.21
C ASP A 35 -6.94 5.71 -4.33
N LEU A 36 -7.42 4.47 -4.48
CA LEU A 36 -8.60 3.98 -3.78
C LEU A 36 -8.32 3.59 -2.32
N THR A 37 -7.09 3.81 -1.83
CA THR A 37 -6.72 3.54 -0.45
C THR A 37 -7.22 4.62 0.51
N THR A 38 -7.39 4.24 1.78
CA THR A 38 -7.56 5.20 2.86
C THR A 38 -6.22 5.43 3.54
N TYR A 39 -5.72 6.68 3.51
CA TYR A 39 -4.42 7.02 4.06
C TYR A 39 -4.31 6.66 5.56
N GLY A 40 -3.34 5.80 5.90
CA GLY A 40 -3.11 5.27 7.25
C GLY A 40 -3.70 3.88 7.53
N GLU A 41 -4.59 3.37 6.68
CA GLU A 41 -5.20 2.04 6.77
C GLU A 41 -4.67 1.09 5.67
N GLU A 42 -3.54 1.42 5.04
CA GLU A 42 -3.01 0.63 3.95
C GLU A 42 -2.50 -0.74 4.43
N VAL A 43 -2.89 -1.78 3.70
CA VAL A 43 -2.51 -3.14 4.03
C VAL A 43 -1.07 -3.40 3.59
N LYS A 44 -0.20 -3.71 4.55
CA LYS A 44 1.16 -4.16 4.31
C LYS A 44 1.41 -5.54 4.84
N PHE A 45 1.80 -6.45 3.95
CA PHE A 45 2.32 -7.75 4.33
C PHE A 45 3.79 -7.65 4.72
N GLY A 46 4.08 -7.90 5.99
CA GLY A 46 5.43 -7.94 6.55
C GLY A 46 5.41 -8.33 8.03
N ARG A 47 6.46 -9.01 8.49
CA ARG A 47 6.62 -9.35 9.92
C ARG A 47 6.77 -8.07 10.75
N ARG A 48 5.71 -7.65 11.44
CA ARG A 48 5.85 -6.94 12.72
C ARG A 48 5.51 -7.92 13.84
N GLN A 49 6.43 -8.84 14.14
CA GLN A 49 6.30 -9.68 15.34
C GLN A 49 6.87 -8.94 16.54
N SER A 50 5.97 -8.30 17.28
CA SER A 50 6.15 -8.13 18.73
C SER A 50 4.86 -8.33 19.50
N ASP A 51 3.69 -8.34 18.82
CA ASP A 51 2.41 -8.62 19.46
C ASP A 51 1.72 -9.84 18.80
N PRO A 52 1.70 -11.01 19.46
CA PRO A 52 0.99 -12.20 18.98
C PRO A 52 -0.54 -12.03 18.91
N ARG A 53 -1.11 -10.93 19.41
CA ARG A 53 -2.57 -10.69 19.43
C ARG A 53 -3.08 -9.87 18.23
N ARG A 54 -2.18 -9.28 17.43
CA ARG A 54 -2.59 -8.55 16.22
C ARG A 54 -2.94 -9.53 15.11
N HIS A 55 -4.24 -9.75 14.95
CA HIS A 55 -4.83 -10.45 13.82
C HIS A 55 -4.71 -9.56 12.58
N GLY A 56 -4.28 -10.15 11.46
CA GLY A 56 -4.34 -9.48 10.15
C GLY A 56 -5.79 -9.24 9.72
N PRO A 57 -6.04 -8.39 8.72
CA PRO A 57 -7.37 -8.25 8.13
C PRO A 57 -7.87 -9.62 7.67
N GLY A 58 -9.10 -9.98 8.08
CA GLY A 58 -9.75 -11.23 7.69
C GLY A 58 -9.46 -12.46 8.58
N ALA A 59 -9.01 -12.27 9.83
CA ALA A 59 -8.88 -13.39 10.76
C ALA A 59 -10.17 -14.19 11.01
N ASP A 60 -11.33 -13.58 10.80
CA ASP A 60 -12.65 -14.22 10.84
C ASP A 60 -13.29 -14.37 9.43
N ALA A 61 -12.52 -14.15 8.36
CA ALA A 61 -13.05 -14.20 7.01
C ALA A 61 -13.20 -15.66 6.56
N GLY A 62 -14.44 -16.15 6.58
CA GLY A 62 -14.83 -17.45 6.05
C GLY A 62 -14.82 -17.48 4.52
N ARG A 63 -15.90 -17.96 3.90
CA ARG A 63 -16.02 -18.06 2.43
C ARG A 63 -16.01 -16.72 1.67
N ASP A 64 -16.15 -15.60 2.36
CA ASP A 64 -16.18 -14.25 1.79
C ASP A 64 -14.80 -13.56 1.83
N CYS A 65 -13.74 -14.32 1.54
CA CYS A 65 -12.39 -13.78 1.35
C CYS A 65 -11.90 -14.04 -0.08
N VAL A 66 -10.97 -13.21 -0.53
CA VAL A 66 -10.29 -13.41 -1.80
C VAL A 66 -9.17 -14.42 -1.65
N ASP A 67 -8.98 -15.28 -2.64
CA ASP A 67 -7.90 -16.28 -2.65
C ASP A 67 -6.50 -15.64 -2.72
N LEU A 68 -6.41 -14.47 -3.36
CA LEU A 68 -5.17 -13.71 -3.53
C LEU A 68 -5.45 -12.20 -3.54
N VAL A 69 -4.64 -11.44 -2.80
CA VAL A 69 -4.61 -9.98 -2.85
C VAL A 69 -3.19 -9.52 -3.19
N LEU A 70 -3.08 -8.62 -4.16
CA LEU A 70 -1.84 -7.93 -4.48
C LEU A 70 -1.85 -6.57 -3.76
N THR A 71 -1.03 -6.43 -2.73
CA THR A 71 -0.91 -5.18 -1.97
C THR A 71 0.22 -4.32 -2.51
N THR A 72 0.08 -3.01 -2.36
CA THR A 72 1.09 -2.04 -2.79
C THR A 72 2.43 -2.27 -2.07
N ARG A 73 3.53 -2.21 -2.82
CA ARG A 73 4.91 -2.36 -2.33
C ARG A 73 5.90 -1.72 -3.29
#